data_AF-A0A2E2UYC4-F1
#
_entry.id   AF-A0A2E2UYC4-F1
#
_cell.length_a   1.000
_cell.length_b   1.000
_cell.length_c   1.000
_cell.angle_alpha   90.00
_cell.angle_beta   90.00
_cell.angle_gamma   90.00
#
_symmetry.space_group_name_H-M   'P 1'
#
loop_
_entity.id
_entity.type
_entity.pdbx_description
1 polymer ?
#
loop_
_entity_poly.entity_id
_entity_poly.type
_entity_poly.pdbx_seq_one_letter_code
_entity_poly.pdbx_strand_id
1 'polypeptide(L)'
;MFTYWSDTLKAPMTEEELETVKSPHEYPYSHSPILCFDTGEEARHTVYHDRMMRWDFDKYEKIAQRYLKSPGQAYLESKSRDLLEKLLQGYFANSDIRLVRMIHYCRPDNGYPNYRFDYYIKGE
;
A
#
# COMPACT_ATOMS: atom_id res chain seq x y z
N MET A 1 -19.88 -14.07 -0.69
CA MET A 1 -19.39 -14.00 -2.09
C MET A 1 -18.74 -12.63 -2.22
N PHE A 2 -17.42 -12.55 -2.09
CA PHE A 2 -16.68 -11.29 -2.17
C PHE A 2 -16.24 -11.09 -3.62
N THR A 3 -16.79 -10.07 -4.27
CA THR A 3 -16.41 -9.65 -5.62
C THR A 3 -15.10 -8.85 -5.54
N TYR A 4 -14.01 -9.42 -6.05
CA TYR A 4 -12.78 -8.69 -6.32
C TYR A 4 -13.02 -7.84 -7.57
N TRP A 5 -13.14 -6.52 -7.39
CA TRP A 5 -13.15 -5.55 -8.48
C TRP A 5 -11.71 -5.17 -8.79
N SER A 6 -11.26 -5.48 -10.01
CA SER A 6 -9.97 -5.05 -10.55
C SER A 6 -10.18 -4.20 -11.80
N ASP A 7 -10.69 -2.97 -11.63
CA ASP A 7 -10.86 -2.02 -12.73
C ASP A 7 -9.59 -1.18 -13.00
N THR A 8 -8.39 -1.72 -12.76
CA THR A 8 -7.15 -0.98 -13.06
C THR A 8 -5.97 -1.88 -13.40
N LEU A 9 -6.08 -2.61 -14.51
CA LEU A 9 -4.93 -3.04 -15.31
C LEU A 9 -5.26 -2.82 -16.79
N LYS A 10 -4.42 -2.04 -17.48
CA LYS A 10 -4.62 -1.54 -18.86
C LYS A 10 -4.50 -2.58 -19.98
N ALA A 11 -4.69 -3.86 -19.67
CA ALA A 11 -4.96 -4.92 -20.64
C ALA A 11 -5.70 -6.05 -19.92
N PRO A 12 -6.70 -6.71 -20.54
CA PRO A 12 -7.25 -7.95 -19.98
C PRO A 12 -6.11 -8.98 -19.90
N MET A 13 -5.86 -9.51 -18.71
CA MET A 13 -4.92 -10.62 -18.52
C MET A 13 -5.40 -11.81 -19.36
N THR A 14 -4.47 -12.56 -19.95
CA THR A 14 -4.80 -13.81 -20.63
C THR A 14 -5.29 -14.86 -19.63
N GLU A 15 -6.02 -15.88 -20.10
CA GLU A 15 -6.42 -17.02 -19.25
C GLU A 15 -5.19 -17.70 -18.60
N GLU A 16 -4.09 -17.82 -19.34
CA GLU A 16 -2.82 -18.37 -18.86
C GLU A 16 -2.21 -17.50 -17.74
N GLU A 17 -2.27 -16.16 -17.87
CA GLU A 17 -1.78 -15.25 -16.84
C GLU A 17 -2.63 -15.34 -15.56
N LEU A 18 -3.96 -15.49 -15.69
CA LEU A 18 -4.87 -15.66 -14.55
C LEU A 18 -4.59 -16.94 -13.76
N GLU A 19 -4.24 -18.05 -14.43
CA GLU A 19 -3.86 -19.31 -13.77
C GLU A 19 -2.57 -19.18 -12.91
N THR A 20 -1.71 -18.21 -13.22
CA THR A 20 -0.46 -17.98 -12.47
C THR A 20 -0.60 -16.97 -11.31
N VAL A 21 -1.75 -16.32 -11.15
CA VAL A 21 -1.97 -15.36 -10.07
C VAL A 21 -2.09 -16.08 -8.73
N LYS A 22 -1.11 -15.84 -7.86
CA LYS A 22 -1.13 -16.39 -6.51
C LYS A 22 -1.97 -15.51 -5.60
N SER A 23 -3.03 -16.06 -5.01
CA SER A 23 -3.87 -15.35 -4.04
C SER A 23 -3.22 -15.33 -2.64
N PRO A 24 -3.48 -14.32 -1.80
CA PRO A 24 -2.99 -14.30 -0.41
C PRO A 24 -3.60 -15.40 0.45
N HIS A 25 -4.77 -15.92 0.07
CA HIS A 25 -5.44 -16.99 0.82
C HIS A 25 -4.70 -18.32 0.65
N GLU A 26 -4.25 -18.62 -0.57
CA GLU A 26 -3.54 -19.87 -0.90
C GLU A 26 -2.03 -19.75 -0.67
N TYR A 27 -1.47 -18.55 -0.89
CA TYR A 27 -0.05 -18.27 -0.83
C TYR A 27 0.24 -17.07 0.09
N PRO A 28 -0.01 -17.17 1.41
CA PRO A 28 0.09 -16.04 2.35
C PRO A 28 1.47 -15.40 2.43
N TYR A 29 2.51 -16.11 2.00
CA TYR A 29 3.91 -15.67 2.02
C TYR A 29 4.54 -15.53 0.62
N SER A 30 3.76 -15.69 -0.45
CA SER A 30 4.28 -15.67 -1.82
C SER A 30 3.18 -15.34 -2.83
N HIS A 31 2.32 -14.37 -2.52
CA HIS A 31 1.24 -13.98 -3.42
C HIS A 31 1.66 -12.87 -4.39
N SER A 32 0.92 -12.75 -5.49
CA SER A 32 1.10 -11.66 -6.44
C SER A 32 0.75 -10.32 -5.78
N PRO A 33 1.37 -9.20 -6.18
CA PRO A 33 0.99 -7.87 -5.69
C PRO A 33 -0.48 -7.58 -5.97
N ILE A 34 -1.16 -6.97 -5.00
CA ILE A 34 -2.56 -6.60 -5.07
C ILE A 34 -2.66 -5.08 -5.03
N LEU A 35 -3.30 -4.53 -6.05
CA LEU A 35 -3.67 -3.11 -6.06
C LEU A 35 -4.80 -2.88 -5.05
N CYS A 36 -4.53 -2.12 -3.98
CA CYS A 36 -5.55 -1.77 -3.01
C CYS A 36 -6.44 -0.63 -3.53
N PHE A 37 -5.83 0.39 -4.14
CA PHE A 37 -6.50 1.46 -4.87
C PHE A 37 -5.52 2.19 -5.80
N ASP A 38 -6.06 2.86 -6.81
CA ASP A 38 -5.35 3.79 -7.71
C ASP A 38 -6.29 4.97 -8.05
N THR A 39 -5.81 6.21 -7.91
CA THR A 39 -6.58 7.41 -8.31
C THR A 39 -6.42 7.73 -9.79
N GLY A 40 -5.51 7.05 -10.50
CA GLY A 40 -5.15 7.33 -11.89
C GLY A 40 -4.20 8.51 -12.07
N GLU A 41 -3.85 9.21 -10.98
CA GLU A 41 -2.89 10.31 -10.98
C GLU A 41 -1.45 9.78 -11.08
N GLU A 42 -0.57 10.57 -11.70
CA GLU A 42 0.84 10.20 -11.85
C GLU A 42 1.57 10.32 -10.50
N ALA A 43 2.16 9.20 -10.07
CA ALA A 43 3.04 9.18 -8.91
C ALA A 43 4.44 9.67 -9.28
N ARG A 44 5.04 10.47 -8.40
CA ARG A 44 6.43 10.93 -8.55
C ARG A 44 7.37 10.36 -7.49
N HIS A 45 6.80 9.85 -6.40
CA HIS A 45 7.53 9.33 -5.26
C HIS A 45 6.92 8.00 -4.80
N THR A 46 7.74 7.17 -4.18
CA THR A 46 7.33 5.90 -3.59
C THR A 46 7.96 5.73 -2.22
N VAL A 47 7.17 5.29 -1.24
CA VAL A 47 7.66 4.87 0.07
C VAL A 47 7.11 3.49 0.41
N TYR A 48 7.97 2.65 0.98
CA TYR A 48 7.60 1.32 1.45
C TYR A 48 7.31 1.35 2.94
N HIS A 49 6.25 0.66 3.34
CA HIS A 49 5.80 0.64 4.75
C HIS A 49 6.87 0.11 5.69
N ASP A 50 7.60 -0.92 5.27
CA ASP A 50 8.72 -1.46 6.03
C ASP A 50 9.87 -0.49 6.25
N ARG A 51 10.16 0.38 5.28
CA ARG A 51 11.16 1.44 5.46
C ARG A 51 10.77 2.34 6.63
N MET A 52 9.50 2.69 6.75
CA MET A 52 8.97 3.49 7.85
C MET A 52 9.02 2.72 9.17
N MET A 53 8.62 1.45 9.18
CA MET A 53 8.61 0.64 10.41
C MET A 53 9.99 0.22 10.91
N ARG A 54 10.97 -0.02 10.03
CA ARG A 54 12.27 -0.59 10.44
C ARG A 54 13.28 0.46 10.84
N TRP A 55 13.34 1.57 10.12
CA TRP A 55 14.42 2.55 10.25
C TRP A 55 13.95 3.82 10.96
N ASP A 56 12.66 4.12 10.90
CA ASP A 56 12.05 5.33 11.47
C ASP A 56 10.89 4.93 12.42
N PHE A 57 11.05 3.84 13.19
CA PHE A 57 9.97 3.22 13.98
C PHE A 57 9.28 4.20 14.93
N ASP A 58 10.02 4.89 15.81
CA ASP A 58 9.44 5.81 16.79
C ASP A 58 8.64 6.94 16.12
N LYS A 59 9.14 7.42 14.98
CA LYS A 59 8.49 8.43 14.16
C LYS A 59 7.20 7.89 13.56
N TYR A 60 7.27 6.70 12.96
CA TYR A 60 6.12 6.02 12.39
C TYR A 60 5.06 5.73 13.45
N GLU A 61 5.44 5.10 14.57
CA GLU A 61 4.54 4.70 15.64
C GLU A 61 3.76 5.89 16.20
N LYS A 62 4.44 7.00 16.49
CA LYS A 62 3.80 8.22 16.99
C LYS A 62 2.71 8.76 16.04
N ILE A 63 2.99 8.75 14.73
CA ILE A 63 2.04 9.25 13.73
C ILE A 63 0.93 8.22 13.46
N ALA A 64 1.27 6.93 13.40
CA ALA A 64 0.33 5.84 13.22
C ALA A 64 -0.64 5.72 14.40
N GLN A 65 -0.18 5.93 15.63
CA GLN A 65 -1.05 5.97 16.80
C GLN A 65 -2.09 7.11 16.70
N ARG A 66 -1.70 8.26 16.13
CA ARG A 66 -2.59 9.42 15.94
C ARG A 66 -3.69 9.17 14.92
N TYR A 67 -3.37 8.53 13.80
CA TYR A 67 -4.32 8.37 12.68
C TYR A 67 -4.95 6.98 12.56
N LEU A 68 -4.19 5.93 12.86
CA LEU A 68 -4.62 4.53 12.69
C LEU A 68 -5.12 3.90 13.99
N LYS A 69 -4.81 4.49 15.16
CA LYS A 69 -5.10 4.01 16.53
C LYS A 69 -4.47 2.67 16.92
N SER A 70 -4.07 1.87 15.94
CA SER A 70 -3.26 0.65 16.09
C SER A 70 -2.17 0.68 15.03
N PRO A 71 -0.89 0.84 15.41
CA PRO A 71 0.22 1.05 14.47
C PRO A 71 0.73 -0.25 13.81
N GLY A 72 0.07 -1.39 14.03
CA GLY A 72 0.45 -2.66 13.43
C GLY A 72 0.28 -2.68 11.91
N GLN A 73 1.04 -3.56 11.25
CA GLN A 73 0.94 -3.81 9.80
C GLN A 73 -0.42 -4.37 9.37
N ALA A 74 -1.06 -5.14 10.24
CA ALA A 74 -2.31 -5.78 9.91
C ALA A 74 -3.36 -4.71 9.59
N TYR A 75 -3.99 -4.85 8.43
CA TYR A 75 -5.17 -4.09 8.03
C TYR A 75 -4.95 -2.68 7.50
N LEU A 76 -3.78 -2.31 6.95
CA LEU A 76 -3.66 -1.02 6.26
C LEU A 76 -4.62 -0.91 5.07
N GLU A 77 -4.89 -2.02 4.38
CA GLU A 77 -5.87 -2.13 3.29
C GLU A 77 -7.32 -1.88 3.74
N SER A 78 -7.62 -2.01 5.03
CA SER A 78 -8.93 -1.67 5.60
C SER A 78 -9.07 -0.18 5.95
N LYS A 79 -7.99 0.59 5.86
CA LYS A 79 -8.00 2.01 6.19
C LYS A 79 -8.41 2.82 4.96
N SER A 80 -9.12 3.91 5.20
CA SER A 80 -9.45 4.84 4.12
C SER A 80 -8.19 5.49 3.57
N ARG A 81 -8.18 5.78 2.27
CA ARG A 81 -7.12 6.52 1.59
C ARG A 81 -6.77 7.80 2.34
N ASP A 82 -7.77 8.56 2.79
CA ASP A 82 -7.55 9.84 3.45
C ASP A 82 -6.80 9.69 4.80
N LEU A 83 -7.02 8.60 5.54
CA LEU A 83 -6.24 8.32 6.76
C LEU A 83 -4.80 7.95 6.44
N LEU A 84 -4.59 7.16 5.38
CA LEU A 84 -3.25 6.77 4.92
C LEU A 84 -2.50 7.98 4.35
N GLU A 85 -3.18 8.90 3.68
CA GLU A 85 -2.59 10.16 3.25
C GLU A 85 -2.17 11.01 4.45
N LYS A 86 -3.02 11.12 5.49
CA LYS A 86 -2.66 11.84 6.73
C LYS A 86 -1.49 11.20 7.46
N LEU A 87 -1.40 9.87 7.44
CA LEU A 87 -0.23 9.13 7.94
C LEU A 87 1.04 9.55 7.19
N LEU A 88 1.02 9.57 5.85
CA LEU A 88 2.18 9.97 5.05
C LEU A 88 2.53 11.46 5.23
N GLN A 89 1.53 12.34 5.23
CA GLN A 89 1.71 13.77 5.51
C GLN A 89 2.36 13.99 6.87
N GLY A 90 1.92 13.27 7.91
CA GLY A 90 2.51 13.31 9.24
C GLY A 90 3.92 12.73 9.30
N TYR A 91 4.15 11.62 8.60
CA TYR A 91 5.46 10.96 8.54
C TYR A 91 6.51 11.83 7.85
N PHE A 92 6.19 12.49 6.75
CA PHE A 92 7.12 13.40 6.05
C PHE A 92 7.08 14.84 6.55
N ALA A 93 6.19 15.16 7.50
CA ALA A 93 5.91 16.54 7.93
C ALA A 93 5.59 17.47 6.75
N ASN A 94 4.83 16.97 5.76
CA ASN A 94 4.49 17.69 4.54
C ASN A 94 3.00 17.48 4.21
N SER A 95 2.19 18.54 4.34
CA SER A 95 0.74 18.51 4.06
C SER A 95 0.38 18.48 2.57
N ASP A 96 1.35 18.70 1.69
CA ASP A 96 1.14 18.72 0.25
C ASP A 96 1.25 17.33 -0.39
N ILE A 97 1.64 16.31 0.38
CA ILE A 97 1.61 14.92 -0.07
C ILE A 97 0.18 14.49 -0.42
N ARG A 98 0.04 13.87 -1.59
CA ARG A 98 -1.20 13.26 -2.08
C ARG A 98 -0.96 11.80 -2.42
N LEU A 99 -1.70 10.92 -1.76
CA LEU A 99 -1.56 9.47 -1.92
C LEU A 99 -2.41 9.00 -3.11
N VAL A 100 -1.74 8.48 -4.13
CA VAL A 100 -2.39 8.11 -5.41
C VAL A 100 -2.55 6.60 -5.58
N ARG A 101 -1.62 5.81 -5.05
CA ARG A 101 -1.67 4.35 -5.15
C ARG A 101 -1.21 3.66 -3.89
N MET A 102 -1.85 2.55 -3.57
CA MET A 102 -1.37 1.61 -2.56
C MET A 102 -1.38 0.19 -3.13
N ILE A 103 -0.26 -0.52 -2.93
CA ILE A 103 -0.09 -1.91 -3.37
C ILE A 103 0.29 -2.76 -2.15
N HIS A 104 -0.43 -3.85 -1.94
CA HIS A 104 -0.12 -4.89 -0.97
C HIS A 104 0.70 -6.01 -1.65
N TYR A 105 1.81 -6.43 -1.05
CA TYR A 105 2.69 -7.44 -1.64
C TYR A 105 3.46 -8.22 -0.55
N CYS A 106 4.01 -9.38 -0.89
CA CYS A 106 4.95 -10.11 -0.03
C CYS A 106 6.38 -9.63 -0.26
N ARG A 107 7.16 -9.41 0.79
CA ARG A 107 8.59 -9.14 0.62
C ARG A 107 9.29 -10.35 -0.01
N PRO A 108 10.17 -10.14 -1.02
CA PRO A 108 10.85 -11.25 -1.68
C PRO A 108 11.77 -12.09 -0.78
N ASP A 109 12.27 -11.52 0.32
CA ASP A 109 13.28 -12.14 1.18
C ASP A 109 12.70 -13.10 2.24
N ASN A 110 11.49 -12.84 2.74
CA ASN A 110 10.90 -13.60 3.84
C ASN A 110 9.39 -13.85 3.69
N GLY A 111 8.78 -13.38 2.59
CA GLY A 111 7.35 -13.55 2.35
C GLY A 111 6.44 -12.70 3.24
N TYR A 112 6.99 -11.85 4.11
CA TYR A 112 6.20 -11.06 5.04
C TYR A 112 5.33 -10.04 4.30
N PRO A 113 4.04 -9.90 4.64
CA PRO A 113 3.16 -8.89 4.05
C PRO A 113 3.72 -7.47 4.20
N ASN A 114 3.58 -6.67 3.15
CA ASN A 114 4.08 -5.31 3.13
C ASN A 114 3.27 -4.42 2.18
N TYR A 115 3.43 -3.11 2.34
CA TYR A 115 2.70 -2.13 1.54
C TYR A 115 3.66 -1.15 0.89
N ARG A 116 3.33 -0.80 -0.36
CA ARG A 116 3.97 0.26 -1.13
C ARG A 116 2.97 1.39 -1.28
N PHE A 117 3.40 2.61 -0.99
CA PHE A 117 2.61 3.82 -1.19
C PHE A 117 3.26 4.66 -2.27
N ASP A 118 2.51 4.96 -3.33
CA ASP A 118 2.93 5.91 -4.36
C ASP A 118 2.20 7.24 -4.17
N TYR A 119 2.93 8.34 -4.25
CA TYR A 119 2.42 9.68 -3.98
C TYR A 119 3.09 10.74 -4.85
N TYR A 120 2.50 11.93 -4.88
CA TYR A 120 3.17 13.15 -5.35
C TYR A 120 3.08 14.22 -4.26
N ILE A 121 3.86 15.29 -4.42
CA ILE A 121 3.79 16.48 -3.58
C ILE A 121 3.14 17.58 -4.42
N LYS A 122 2.04 18.13 -3.93
CA LYS A 122 1.31 19.18 -4.64
C LYS A 122 2.19 20.42 -4.78
N GLY A 123 2.41 20.87 -6.00
CA GLY A 123 3.21 22.07 -6.29
C GLY A 123 4.67 21.79 -6.66
N GLU A 124 5.11 20.52 -6.61
CA GLU A 124 6.27 20.05 -7.38
C GLU A 124 5.88 19.81 -8.84
#